data_AF-A0A6J4SU96-F1
#
_entry.id   AF-A0A6J4SU96-F1
#
_cell.length_a   1.000
_cell.length_b   1.000
_cell.length_c   1.000
_cell.angle_alpha   90.00
_cell.angle_beta   90.00
_cell.angle_gamma   90.00
#
_symmetry.space_group_name_H-M   'P 1'
#
loop_
_entity.id
_entity.type
_entity.pdbx_description
1 polymer ?
#
loop_
_entity_poly.entity_id
_entity_poly.type
_entity_poly.pdbx_seq_one_letter_code
_entity_poly.pdbx_strand_id
1 'polypeptide(L)'
;MEEDEIRVLVKRLARPHPSGGTVIERAAIMAEGTGSTEVLSWILARGAVPEAAVERESTRQGLHGVSDTAVRTTSRFVLPAGALD
;
A
#
# COMPACT_ATOMS: atom_id res chain seq x y z
N MET A 1 6.18 -10.97 15.12
CA MET A 1 7.42 -10.23 14.73
C MET A 1 7.59 -9.03 15.64
N GLU A 2 8.82 -8.60 15.89
CA GLU A 2 9.06 -7.35 16.63
C GLU A 2 8.77 -6.12 15.76
N GLU A 3 8.48 -4.96 16.35
CA GLU A 3 8.15 -3.75 15.57
C GLU A 3 9.27 -3.35 14.61
N ASP A 4 10.52 -3.39 15.07
CA ASP A 4 11.69 -3.04 14.26
C ASP A 4 11.90 -3.99 13.09
N GLU A 5 11.61 -5.28 13.29
CA GLU A 5 11.65 -6.30 12.25
C GLU A 5 10.60 -6.01 11.16
N ILE A 6 9.37 -5.66 11.57
CA ILE A 6 8.30 -5.26 10.65
C ILE A 6 8.70 -3.96 9.93
N ARG A 7 9.28 -2.98 10.63
CA ARG A 7 9.71 -1.70 10.03
C ARG A 7 10.78 -1.90 8.95
N VAL A 8 11.79 -2.73 9.23
CA VAL A 8 12.84 -3.08 8.25
C VAL A 8 12.24 -3.79 7.03
N LEU A 9 11.34 -4.75 7.27
CA LEU A 9 10.66 -5.47 6.20
C LEU A 9 9.82 -4.52 5.33
N VAL A 10 9.01 -3.67 5.94
CA VAL A 10 8.16 -2.69 5.25
C VAL A 10 9.02 -1.72 4.44
N LYS A 11 10.16 -1.24 4.96
CA LYS A 11 11.12 -0.39 4.22
C LYS A 11 11.73 -1.11 3.01
N ARG A 12 11.96 -2.43 3.09
CA ARG A 12 12.44 -3.24 1.96
C ARG A 12 11.38 -3.41 0.86
N LEU A 13 10.12 -3.59 1.24
CA LEU A 13 9.00 -3.79 0.32
C LEU A 13 8.50 -2.49 -0.31
N ALA A 14 8.67 -1.37 0.40
CA ALA A 14 8.34 -0.03 -0.03
C ALA A 14 8.93 0.34 -1.40
N ARG A 15 8.12 1.02 -2.21
CA ARG A 15 8.51 1.65 -3.48
C ARG A 15 8.05 3.11 -3.51
N PRO A 16 8.87 4.05 -4.01
CA PRO A 16 8.45 5.45 -4.13
C PRO A 16 7.16 5.60 -4.95
N HIS A 17 6.24 6.44 -4.49
CA HIS A 17 5.02 6.81 -5.23
C HIS A 17 5.13 8.23 -5.80
N PRO A 18 4.64 8.50 -7.03
CA PRO A 18 4.66 9.84 -7.62
C PRO A 18 3.93 10.92 -6.79
N SER A 19 2.99 10.55 -5.91
CA SER A 19 2.31 11.50 -5.01
C SER A 19 3.14 11.94 -3.80
N GLY A 20 4.41 11.52 -3.69
CA GLY A 20 5.28 11.79 -2.54
C GLY A 20 5.11 10.82 -1.36
N GLY A 21 4.20 9.85 -1.48
CA GLY A 21 4.06 8.74 -0.54
C GLY A 21 4.90 7.53 -0.92
N THR A 22 4.64 6.41 -0.26
CA THR A 22 5.28 5.12 -0.57
C THR A 22 4.22 4.06 -0.80
N VAL A 23 4.42 3.20 -1.80
CA VAL A 23 3.52 2.09 -2.10
C VAL A 23 4.12 0.76 -1.67
N ILE A 24 3.27 -0.14 -1.17
CA ILE A 24 3.60 -1.54 -0.91
C ILE A 24 2.59 -2.43 -1.64
N GLU A 25 3.10 -3.36 -2.44
CA GLU A 25 2.30 -4.37 -3.12
C GLU A 25 1.78 -5.41 -2.12
N ARG A 26 0.47 -5.67 -2.07
CA ARG A 26 -0.07 -6.74 -1.21
C ARG A 26 0.52 -8.11 -1.55
N ALA A 27 0.79 -8.40 -2.82
CA ALA A 27 1.44 -9.66 -3.21
C ALA A 27 2.82 -9.81 -2.56
N ALA A 28 3.57 -8.72 -2.42
CA ALA A 28 4.88 -8.74 -1.75
C ALA A 28 4.73 -9.01 -0.25
N ILE A 29 3.70 -8.45 0.40
CA ILE A 29 3.40 -8.76 1.81
C ILE A 29 3.00 -10.24 1.98
N MET A 30 2.15 -10.77 1.09
CA MET A 30 1.73 -12.17 1.15
C MET A 30 2.88 -13.15 0.88
N ALA A 31 3.88 -12.77 0.08
CA ALA A 31 5.06 -13.58 -0.20
C ALA A 31 5.94 -13.82 1.04
N GLU A 32 5.86 -12.96 2.06
CA GLU A 32 6.54 -13.14 3.35
C GLU A 32 5.91 -14.27 4.21
N GLY A 33 4.76 -14.82 3.79
CA GLY A 33 4.16 -15.99 4.43
C GLY A 33 3.55 -15.67 5.79
N THR A 34 4.03 -16.33 6.85
CA THR A 34 3.45 -16.27 8.19
C THR A 34 3.46 -14.87 8.82
N GLY A 35 4.41 -14.00 8.43
CA GLY A 35 4.46 -12.60 8.88
C GLY A 35 3.48 -11.66 8.17
N SER A 36 2.80 -12.11 7.11
CA SER A 36 1.97 -11.25 6.25
C SER A 36 0.82 -10.56 6.99
N THR A 37 0.17 -11.25 7.93
CA THR A 37 -0.94 -10.69 8.73
C THR A 37 -0.45 -9.60 9.70
N GLU A 38 0.70 -9.80 10.34
CA GLU A 38 1.29 -8.81 11.25
C GLU A 38 1.70 -7.55 10.48
N VAL A 39 2.31 -7.71 9.30
CA VAL A 39 2.68 -6.60 8.41
C VAL A 39 1.43 -5.84 7.94
N LEU A 40 0.37 -6.54 7.51
CA LEU A 40 -0.90 -5.92 7.10
C LEU A 40 -1.51 -5.09 8.24
N SER A 41 -1.57 -5.65 9.44
CA SER A 41 -2.07 -4.93 10.61
C SER A 41 -1.23 -3.68 10.92
N TRP A 42 0.09 -3.81 10.86
CA TRP A 42 1.05 -2.73 11.14
C TRP A 42 0.92 -1.56 10.16
N ILE A 43 0.78 -1.82 8.86
CA ILE A 43 0.63 -0.75 7.85
C ILE A 43 -0.74 -0.07 7.97
N LEU A 44 -1.81 -0.83 8.25
CA LEU A 44 -3.16 -0.28 8.40
C LEU A 44 -3.25 0.62 9.64
N ALA A 45 -2.63 0.23 10.74
CA ALA A 45 -2.53 1.06 11.95
C ALA A 45 -1.81 2.40 11.71
N ARG A 46 -0.98 2.48 10.66
CA ARG A 46 -0.23 3.69 10.24
C ARG A 46 -0.91 4.45 9.12
N GLY A 47 -2.19 4.18 8.88
CA GLY A 47 -3.00 4.90 7.90
C GLY A 47 -2.73 4.48 6.46
N ALA A 48 -2.17 3.28 6.24
CA ALA A 48 -2.07 2.74 4.89
C ALA A 48 -3.46 2.57 4.29
N VAL A 49 -3.65 3.09 3.09
CA VAL A 49 -4.92 3.06 2.37
C VAL A 49 -4.75 2.22 1.10
N PRO A 50 -5.73 1.37 0.73
CA PRO A 50 -5.71 0.71 -0.56
C PRO A 50 -5.66 1.76 -1.67
N GLU A 51 -4.75 1.62 -2.63
CA GLU A 51 -4.57 2.58 -3.74
C GLU A 51 -5.89 2.82 -4.49
N ALA A 52 -6.69 1.76 -4.68
CA ALA A 52 -8.01 1.87 -5.29
C ALA A 52 -8.99 2.78 -4.50
N ALA A 53 -8.81 2.95 -3.18
CA ALA A 53 -9.59 3.91 -2.39
C ALA A 53 -9.07 5.35 -2.61
N VAL A 54 -7.74 5.53 -2.73
CA VAL A 54 -7.10 6.82 -3.01
C VAL A 54 -7.43 7.34 -4.41
N GLU A 55 -7.42 6.47 -5.42
CA GLU A 55 -7.81 6.82 -6.79
C GLU A 55 -9.26 7.30 -6.84
N ARG A 56 -10.18 6.65 -6.12
CA ARG A 56 -11.59 7.08 -6.04
C ARG A 56 -11.75 8.44 -5.38
N GLU A 57 -10.95 8.73 -4.35
CA GLU A 57 -10.94 10.04 -3.71
C GLU A 57 -10.39 11.14 -4.65
N SER A 58 -9.32 10.83 -5.38
CA SER A 58 -8.66 11.74 -6.32
C SER A 58 -9.49 11.96 -7.60
N THR A 59 -10.28 10.97 -8.04
CA THR A 59 -11.09 11.01 -9.28
C THR A 59 -12.43 11.74 -9.09
N ARG A 60 -12.62 12.49 -8.00
CA ARG A 60 -13.77 13.40 -7.86
C ARG A 60 -13.78 14.58 -8.86
N GLN A 61 -12.81 14.65 -9.78
CA GLN A 61 -12.81 15.58 -10.92
C GLN A 61 -12.47 14.86 -12.23
N GLY A 62 -13.48 14.65 -13.07
CA GLY A 62 -13.29 14.37 -14.50
C GLY A 62 -13.77 13.00 -14.98
N LEU A 63 -14.81 13.03 -15.81
CA LEU A 63 -15.27 11.89 -16.61
C LEU A 63 -14.35 11.71 -17.82
N HIS A 64 -13.26 10.95 -17.69
CA HIS A 64 -12.58 10.35 -18.84
C HIS A 64 -11.80 9.09 -18.46
N GLY A 65 -12.11 7.99 -19.15
CA GLY A 65 -11.28 6.79 -19.18
C GLY A 65 -11.93 5.57 -18.56
N VAL A 66 -12.77 4.90 -19.35
CA VAL A 66 -13.01 3.47 -19.19
C VAL A 66 -11.68 2.73 -19.35
N SER A 67 -10.92 2.57 -18.27
CA SER A 67 -9.93 1.49 -18.18
C SER A 67 -10.60 0.33 -17.47
N ASP A 68 -11.19 -0.52 -18.31
CA ASP A 68 -11.06 -1.97 -18.24
C ASP A 68 -10.99 -2.56 -16.83
N THR A 69 -12.13 -3.07 -16.42
CA THR A 69 -12.45 -3.90 -15.27
C THR A 69 -11.59 -5.17 -15.07
N ALA A 70 -10.37 -5.30 -15.63
CA ALA A 70 -9.63 -6.57 -15.69
C ALA A 70 -8.42 -6.76 -14.75
N VAL A 71 -7.89 -5.76 -14.02
CA VAL A 71 -6.70 -5.96 -13.14
C VAL A 71 -6.91 -5.44 -11.71
N ARG A 72 -8.12 -5.58 -11.17
CA ARG A 72 -8.45 -5.26 -9.76
C ARG A 72 -7.89 -6.28 -8.73
N THR A 73 -6.82 -6.99 -9.09
CA THR A 73 -6.15 -8.02 -8.27
C THR A 73 -4.84 -7.54 -7.63
N THR A 74 -4.26 -6.43 -8.09
CA THR A 74 -3.07 -5.83 -7.46
C THR A 74 -3.49 -4.78 -6.43
N SER A 75 -3.94 -5.24 -5.26
CA SER A 75 -4.26 -4.37 -4.12
C SER A 75 -2.98 -3.76 -3.54
N ARG A 76 -2.56 -2.61 -4.06
CA ARG A 76 -1.45 -1.82 -3.51
C ARG A 76 -1.92 -1.02 -2.29
N PHE A 77 -1.02 -0.82 -1.33
CA PHE A 77 -1.24 0.06 -0.17
C PHE A 77 -0.36 1.29 -0.29
N VAL A 78 -0.96 2.48 -0.16
CA VAL A 78 -0.25 3.76 -0.12
C VAL A 78 -0.10 4.19 1.33
N LEU A 79 1.12 4.50 1.74
CA LEU A 79 1.46 5.08 3.04
C LEU A 79 1.71 6.59 2.90
N PRO A 80 1.23 7.40 3.86
CA PRO A 80 1.53 8.83 3.89
C PRO A 80 3.02 9.07 4.15
N ALA A 81 3.51 10.26 3.77
CA ALA A 81 4.87 10.66 4.08
C ALA A 81 5.12 10.64 5.59
N GLY A 82 6.28 10.12 6.02
CA GLY A 82 6.63 9.97 7.43
C GLY A 82 6.04 8.74 8.14
N ALA A 83 5.21 7.91 7.48
CA ALA A 83 4.68 6.69 8.08
C ALA A 83 5.75 5.61 8.38
N LEU A 84 6.95 5.75 7.81
CA LEU A 84 8.07 4.83 7.96
C LEU A 84 9.25 5.43 8.76
N ASP A 85 9.11 6.65 9.27
CA ASP A 85 10.15 7.29 10.10
C ASP A 85 10.25 6.59 11.46
#